data_AF-A0A963X5Z1-F1
#
_entry.id   AF-A0A963X5Z1-F1
#
_cell.length_a   1.000
_cell.length_b   1.000
_cell.length_c   1.000
_cell.angle_alpha   90.00
_cell.angle_beta   90.00
_cell.angle_gamma   90.00
#
_symmetry.space_group_name_H-M   'P 1'
#
loop_
_entity.id
_entity.type
_entity.pdbx_description
1 polymer ?
#
loop_
_entity_poly.entity_id
_entity_poly.type
_entity_poly.pdbx_seq_one_letter_code
_entity_poly.pdbx_strand_id
1 'polypeptide(L)'
;LPIHLPDVGGTLICQKDSFLAAAKGVSIGIAFQKKILTGLFGGEGFIMQKLEGDGWVFVHAGGTVVERELGPGETLHVDTGCLAALTATVDYDVTRAGGIKSMLFGGEGVFFAKLTGPGKVWLQSLPFSRLAGRMLMAVTSHKGEGSLAGALADLADGDNS
;
A
#
# COMPACT_ATOMS: atom_id res chain seq x y z
N LEU A 1 -13.17 -4.93 8.45
CA LEU A 1 -12.56 -5.84 9.44
C LEU A 1 -12.62 -5.18 10.81
N PRO A 2 -13.53 -5.63 11.70
CA PRO A 2 -13.49 -5.24 13.11
C PRO A 2 -12.37 -6.03 13.81
N ILE A 3 -11.43 -5.33 14.44
CA ILE A 3 -10.32 -5.93 15.18
C ILE A 3 -10.33 -5.33 16.58
N HIS A 4 -10.35 -6.19 17.60
CA HIS A 4 -10.21 -5.79 18.99
C HIS A 4 -8.71 -5.75 19.34
N LEU A 5 -8.18 -4.58 19.67
CA LEU A 5 -6.73 -4.41 19.86
C LEU A 5 -6.13 -5.34 20.94
N PRO A 6 -6.80 -5.60 22.09
CA PRO A 6 -6.30 -6.57 23.07
C PRO A 6 -6.06 -7.97 22.51
N ASP A 7 -6.85 -8.41 21.52
CA ASP A 7 -6.75 -9.76 20.93
C ASP A 7 -5.51 -9.89 20.02
N VAL A 8 -4.87 -8.77 19.67
CA VAL A 8 -3.67 -8.70 18.81
C VAL A 8 -2.47 -8.07 19.53
N GLY A 9 -2.50 -8.03 20.87
CA GLY A 9 -1.39 -7.53 21.69
C GLY A 9 -1.41 -6.01 21.93
N GLY A 10 -2.57 -5.36 21.76
CA GLY A 10 -2.77 -3.93 22.03
C GLY A 10 -2.33 -3.01 20.89
N THR A 11 -1.68 -3.54 19.86
CA THR A 11 -1.14 -2.76 18.73
C THR A 11 -1.41 -3.44 17.40
N LEU A 12 -2.03 -2.70 16.47
CA LEU A 12 -2.20 -3.10 15.08
C LEU A 12 -1.46 -2.11 14.17
N ILE A 13 -0.78 -2.62 13.15
CA ILE A 13 -0.19 -1.80 12.10
C ILE A 13 -1.05 -1.94 10.85
N CYS A 14 -1.57 -0.85 10.30
CA CYS A 14 -2.40 -0.88 9.09
C CYS A 14 -1.93 0.13 8.04
N GLN A 15 -2.19 -0.15 6.77
CA GLN A 15 -1.94 0.82 5.70
C GLN A 15 -2.90 2.02 5.87
N LYS A 16 -2.41 3.23 5.62
CA LYS A 16 -3.16 4.49 5.85
C LYS A 16 -4.56 4.48 5.24
N ASP A 17 -4.70 4.09 3.98
CA ASP A 17 -5.99 4.08 3.26
C ASP A 17 -6.88 2.90 3.65
N SER A 18 -6.35 1.96 4.44
CA SER A 18 -7.10 0.85 5.02
C SER A 18 -7.73 1.23 6.36
N PHE A 19 -7.30 2.30 7.02
CA PHE A 19 -7.94 2.75 8.26
C PHE A 19 -9.35 3.30 7.99
N LEU A 20 -10.38 2.79 8.70
CA LEU A 20 -11.76 3.26 8.58
C LEU A 20 -12.23 4.05 9.81
N ALA A 21 -12.09 3.47 11.00
CA ALA A 21 -12.49 4.08 12.26
C ALA A 21 -11.83 3.40 13.46
N ALA A 22 -11.82 4.06 14.61
CA ALA A 22 -11.38 3.47 15.88
C ALA A 22 -12.23 3.97 17.05
N ALA A 23 -12.31 3.16 18.11
CA ALA A 23 -12.92 3.55 19.37
C ALA A 23 -12.20 4.78 19.97
N LYS A 24 -12.96 5.62 20.68
CA LYS A 24 -12.40 6.77 21.40
C LYS A 24 -11.34 6.29 22.39
N GLY A 25 -10.14 6.87 22.31
CA GLY A 25 -9.00 6.51 23.16
C GLY A 25 -7.92 5.71 22.45
N VAL A 26 -8.21 5.12 21.29
CA VAL A 26 -7.17 4.50 20.43
C VAL A 26 -6.26 5.59 19.87
N SER A 27 -4.96 5.45 20.10
CA SER A 27 -3.93 6.31 19.55
C SER A 27 -3.60 5.89 18.12
N ILE A 28 -3.48 6.89 17.23
CA ILE A 28 -3.13 6.69 15.82
C ILE A 28 -1.80 7.41 15.56
N GLY A 29 -0.76 6.64 15.27
CA GLY A 29 0.57 7.15 14.94
C GLY A 29 1.04 6.65 13.58
N ILE A 30 2.26 7.05 13.19
CA ILE A 30 2.94 6.52 11.99
C ILE A 30 3.88 5.41 12.46
N ALA A 31 3.69 4.20 11.95
CA ALA A 31 4.65 3.09 12.11
C ALA A 31 5.76 3.19 11.06
N PHE A 32 5.39 3.57 9.84
CA PHE A 32 6.27 3.59 8.69
C PHE A 32 5.87 4.66 7.70
N GLN A 33 6.84 5.28 7.05
CA GLN A 33 6.60 6.05 5.84
C GLN A 33 7.75 5.87 4.87
N LYS A 34 7.42 5.53 3.62
CA LYS A 34 8.38 5.47 2.52
C LYS A 34 7.79 6.19 1.31
N LYS A 35 8.56 7.12 0.74
CA LYS A 35 8.19 7.91 -0.44
C LYS A 35 8.28 7.08 -1.73
N ILE A 36 7.49 6.02 -1.80
CA ILE A 36 7.31 5.15 -2.98
C ILE A 36 5.88 5.28 -3.45
N LEU A 37 5.66 5.10 -4.76
CA LEU A 37 4.33 5.14 -5.36
C LEU A 37 3.54 6.42 -5.01
N THR A 38 4.24 7.56 -4.83
CA THR A 38 3.64 8.83 -4.41
C THR A 38 2.50 9.28 -5.33
N GLY A 39 2.59 9.03 -6.65
CA GLY A 39 1.51 9.33 -7.60
C GLY A 39 0.23 8.49 -7.42
N LEU A 40 0.31 7.31 -6.80
CA LEU A 40 -0.84 6.41 -6.56
C LEU A 40 -1.37 6.48 -5.12
N PHE A 41 -0.60 7.04 -4.18
CA PHE A 41 -0.94 7.18 -2.75
C PHE A 41 -1.04 8.65 -2.31
N GLY A 42 -1.67 9.49 -3.14
CA GLY A 42 -2.00 10.87 -2.75
C GLY A 42 -0.80 11.79 -2.47
N GLY A 43 0.38 11.50 -3.02
CA GLY A 43 1.60 12.30 -2.91
C GLY A 43 2.49 11.97 -1.71
N GLU A 44 1.97 11.34 -0.67
CA GLU A 44 2.71 11.07 0.59
C GLU A 44 3.54 9.77 0.54
N GLY A 45 3.19 8.89 -0.39
CA GLY A 45 3.79 7.58 -0.57
C GLY A 45 3.17 6.49 0.31
N PHE A 46 3.88 5.40 0.50
CA PHE A 46 3.39 4.27 1.30
C PHE A 46 3.56 4.56 2.79
N ILE A 47 2.43 4.64 3.51
CA ILE A 47 2.37 4.91 4.94
C ILE A 47 1.68 3.74 5.65
N MET A 48 2.34 3.24 6.68
CA MET A 48 1.73 2.34 7.67
C MET A 48 1.48 3.13 8.95
N GLN A 49 0.25 3.08 9.44
CA GLN A 49 -0.19 3.66 10.70
C GLN A 49 -0.11 2.64 11.82
N LYS A 50 0.24 3.10 13.01
CA LYS A 50 0.23 2.33 14.25
C LYS A 50 -1.03 2.68 15.02
N LEU A 51 -1.89 1.70 15.30
CA LEU A 51 -3.09 1.83 16.12
C LEU A 51 -2.84 1.16 17.47
N GLU A 52 -2.89 1.92 18.56
CA GLU A 52 -2.56 1.45 19.91
C GLU A 52 -3.67 1.76 20.91
N GLY A 53 -4.02 0.79 21.75
CA GLY A 53 -5.03 0.95 22.78
C GLY A 53 -5.73 -0.36 23.15
N ASP A 54 -6.86 -0.23 23.82
CA ASP A 54 -7.67 -1.32 24.37
C ASP A 54 -9.08 -1.40 23.74
N GLY A 55 -9.30 -0.64 22.66
CA GLY A 55 -10.59 -0.54 21.98
C GLY A 55 -10.68 -1.32 20.67
N TRP A 56 -11.83 -1.18 20.02
CA TRP A 56 -12.08 -1.69 18.67
C TRP A 56 -11.51 -0.76 17.59
N VAL A 57 -10.94 -1.35 16.55
CA VAL A 57 -10.55 -0.67 15.32
C VAL A 57 -11.22 -1.31 14.11
N PHE A 58 -11.49 -0.51 13.11
CA PHE A 58 -12.14 -0.92 11.88
C PHE A 58 -11.20 -0.63 10.71
N VAL A 59 -10.83 -1.69 9.99
CA VAL A 59 -9.95 -1.64 8.83
C VAL A 59 -10.75 -2.03 7.58
N HIS A 60 -10.68 -1.23 6.53
CA HIS A 60 -11.16 -1.53 5.20
C HIS A 60 -10.10 -2.31 4.41
N ALA A 61 -10.54 -3.22 3.55
CA ALA A 61 -9.70 -3.93 2.60
C ALA A 61 -10.46 -4.06 1.28
N GLY A 62 -9.81 -3.69 0.19
CA GLY A 62 -10.38 -3.68 -1.14
C GLY A 62 -10.55 -5.10 -1.71
N GLY A 63 -11.76 -5.41 -2.15
CA GLY A 63 -12.11 -6.73 -2.67
C GLY A 63 -12.26 -7.76 -1.54
N THR A 64 -11.53 -8.87 -1.64
CA THR A 64 -11.59 -9.98 -0.67
C THR A 64 -10.44 -9.91 0.31
N VAL A 65 -10.72 -10.19 1.58
CA VAL A 65 -9.72 -10.29 2.64
C VAL A 65 -9.15 -11.69 2.69
N VAL A 66 -7.82 -11.79 2.75
CA VAL A 66 -7.11 -13.03 3.05
C VAL A 66 -6.34 -12.84 4.35
N GLU A 67 -6.70 -13.64 5.36
CA GLU A 67 -5.97 -13.69 6.63
C GLU A 67 -4.91 -14.77 6.57
N ARG A 68 -3.70 -14.44 7.04
CA ARG A 68 -2.61 -15.40 7.19
C ARG A 68 -1.96 -15.25 8.55
N GLU A 69 -1.72 -16.38 9.18
CA GLU A 69 -0.91 -16.48 10.38
C GLU A 69 0.47 -16.97 9.95
N LEU A 70 1.49 -16.20 10.29
CA LEU A 70 2.88 -16.49 10.00
C LEU A 70 3.51 -17.08 11.27
N GLY A 71 4.13 -18.24 11.15
CA GLY A 71 4.93 -18.82 12.22
C GLY A 71 6.24 -18.04 12.45
N PRO A 72 6.97 -18.32 13.55
CA PRO A 72 8.28 -17.70 13.80
C PRO A 72 9.26 -17.95 12.64
N GLY A 73 9.79 -16.88 12.05
CA GLY A 73 10.72 -16.95 10.92
C GLY A 73 10.07 -17.30 9.56
N GLU A 74 8.76 -17.58 9.53
CA GLU A 74 8.03 -17.78 8.28
C GLU A 74 7.99 -16.47 7.50
N THR A 75 8.35 -16.53 6.22
CA THR A 75 8.40 -15.35 5.35
C THR A 75 7.33 -15.43 4.27
N LEU A 76 6.61 -14.33 4.09
CA LEU A 76 5.64 -14.13 3.02
C LEU A 76 6.00 -12.89 2.21
N HIS A 77 6.09 -13.02 0.89
CA HIS A 77 6.26 -11.88 -0.02
C HIS A 77 4.91 -11.51 -0.63
N VAL A 78 4.52 -10.25 -0.49
CA VAL A 78 3.25 -9.73 -1.04
C VAL A 78 3.49 -8.45 -1.81
N ASP A 79 2.61 -8.16 -2.77
CA ASP A 79 2.54 -6.82 -3.36
C ASP A 79 2.27 -5.80 -2.24
N THR A 80 3.03 -4.70 -2.22
CA THR A 80 2.97 -3.71 -1.14
C THR A 80 1.59 -3.06 -1.02
N GLY A 81 0.87 -2.89 -2.14
CA GLY A 81 -0.50 -2.38 -2.12
C GLY A 81 -1.48 -3.37 -1.50
N CYS A 82 -1.25 -4.67 -1.65
CA CYS A 82 -2.13 -5.71 -1.12
C CYS A 82 -2.04 -5.90 0.41
N LEU A 83 -1.13 -5.23 1.11
CA LEU A 83 -1.05 -5.29 2.56
C LEU A 83 -2.05 -4.29 3.19
N ALA A 84 -3.05 -4.81 3.90
CA ALA A 84 -4.04 -3.97 4.60
C ALA A 84 -3.66 -3.76 6.07
N ALA A 85 -3.30 -4.82 6.80
CA ALA A 85 -2.86 -4.75 8.19
C ALA A 85 -1.95 -5.92 8.60
N LEU A 86 -1.22 -5.75 9.69
CA LEU A 86 -0.41 -6.77 10.34
C LEU A 86 -0.31 -6.53 11.86
N THR A 87 -0.08 -7.59 12.62
CA THR A 87 0.23 -7.48 14.05
C THR A 87 1.64 -6.93 14.25
N ALA A 88 1.85 -6.17 15.33
CA ALA A 88 3.14 -5.50 15.59
C ALA A 88 4.35 -6.42 15.71
N THR A 89 4.12 -7.73 15.88
CA THR A 89 5.14 -8.77 15.95
C THR A 89 5.69 -9.20 14.59
N VAL A 90 4.99 -8.88 13.49
CA VAL A 90 5.42 -9.20 12.13
C VAL A 90 6.42 -8.15 11.66
N ASP A 91 7.62 -8.58 11.33
CA ASP A 91 8.63 -7.74 10.69
C ASP A 91 8.22 -7.49 9.24
N TYR A 92 8.32 -6.25 8.78
CA TYR A 92 7.97 -5.88 7.41
C TYR A 92 9.08 -5.04 6.77
N ASP A 93 9.45 -5.38 5.54
CA ASP A 93 10.38 -4.59 4.72
C ASP A 93 9.85 -4.43 3.30
N VAL A 94 9.91 -3.21 2.77
CA VAL A 94 9.45 -2.90 1.42
C VAL A 94 10.64 -2.81 0.48
N THR A 95 10.75 -3.80 -0.39
CA THR A 95 11.81 -3.93 -1.38
C THR A 95 11.29 -3.63 -2.78
N ARG A 96 12.14 -3.03 -3.61
CA ARG A 96 11.83 -2.83 -5.03
C ARG A 96 12.07 -4.14 -5.76
N ALA A 97 11.06 -4.63 -6.47
CA ALA A 97 11.17 -5.83 -7.26
C ALA A 97 11.46 -5.49 -8.72
N GLY A 98 12.51 -6.10 -9.27
CA GLY A 98 12.86 -5.98 -10.69
C GLY A 98 13.64 -4.72 -11.08
N GLY A 99 14.19 -4.76 -12.30
CA GLY A 99 14.96 -3.66 -12.90
C GLY A 99 14.09 -2.60 -13.58
N ILE A 100 14.71 -1.48 -13.95
CA ILE A 100 14.09 -0.32 -14.64
C ILE A 100 13.21 -0.74 -15.84
N LYS A 101 13.61 -1.77 -16.59
CA LYS A 101 12.84 -2.30 -17.72
C LYS A 101 11.46 -2.83 -17.31
N SER A 102 11.34 -3.55 -16.19
CA SER A 102 10.04 -4.10 -15.77
C SER A 102 9.04 -3.00 -15.39
N MET A 103 9.53 -1.85 -14.92
CA MET A 103 8.70 -0.69 -14.59
C MET A 103 8.24 0.07 -15.83
N LEU A 104 9.08 0.12 -16.87
CA LEU A 104 8.74 0.77 -18.15
C LEU A 104 7.76 -0.07 -19.00
N PHE A 105 7.87 -1.40 -18.98
CA PHE A 105 7.02 -2.28 -19.77
C PHE A 105 5.74 -2.74 -19.06
N GLY A 106 5.68 -2.63 -17.72
CA GLY A 106 4.52 -3.05 -16.92
C GLY A 106 3.66 -1.92 -16.35
N GLY A 107 4.10 -0.66 -16.44
CA GLY A 107 3.37 0.52 -15.94
C GLY A 107 3.25 0.66 -14.42
N GLU A 108 3.36 -0.44 -13.66
CA GLU A 108 3.35 -0.45 -12.20
C GLU A 108 4.76 -0.69 -11.65
N GLY A 109 5.21 0.19 -10.76
CA GLY A 109 6.37 -0.08 -9.90
C GLY A 109 6.10 -1.30 -9.04
N VAL A 110 6.70 -2.45 -9.35
CA VAL A 110 6.50 -3.66 -8.55
C VAL A 110 7.31 -3.51 -7.25
N PHE A 111 6.65 -3.09 -6.17
CA PHE A 111 7.23 -3.09 -4.83
C PHE A 111 6.67 -4.29 -4.07
N PHE A 112 7.55 -5.14 -3.54
CA PHE A 112 7.14 -6.25 -2.67
C PHE A 112 7.41 -5.90 -1.21
N ALA A 113 6.43 -6.18 -0.36
CA ALA A 113 6.61 -6.25 1.08
C ALA A 113 7.00 -7.67 1.45
N LYS A 114 8.18 -7.82 2.08
CA LYS A 114 8.60 -9.04 2.76
C LYS A 114 8.08 -8.97 4.19
N LEU A 115 7.23 -9.92 4.57
CA LEU A 115 6.64 -10.06 5.89
C LEU A 115 7.24 -11.28 6.57
N THR A 116 7.78 -11.12 7.77
CA THR A 116 8.39 -12.23 8.54
C THR A 116 7.72 -12.37 9.89
N GLY A 117 7.18 -13.55 10.17
CA GLY A 117 6.48 -13.84 11.43
C GLY A 117 7.40 -13.94 12.65
N PRO A 118 6.81 -14.09 13.85
CA PRO A 118 5.44 -14.56 14.06
C PRO A 118 4.38 -13.47 14.07
N GLY A 119 3.15 -13.81 13.65
CA GLY A 119 1.99 -12.94 13.82
C GLY A 119 0.96 -13.08 12.71
N LYS A 120 -0.06 -12.22 12.73
CA LYS A 120 -1.16 -12.26 11.77
C LYS A 120 -1.06 -11.10 10.77
N VAL A 121 -1.36 -11.39 9.51
CA VAL A 121 -1.41 -10.41 8.43
C VAL A 121 -2.76 -10.49 7.72
N TRP A 122 -3.27 -9.33 7.31
CA TRP A 122 -4.50 -9.17 6.54
C TRP A 122 -4.15 -8.57 5.19
N LEU A 123 -4.51 -9.30 4.13
CA LEU A 123 -4.24 -8.94 2.75
C LEU A 123 -5.54 -8.60 2.02
N GLN A 124 -5.44 -7.73 1.02
CA GLN A 124 -6.53 -7.33 0.14
C GLN A 124 -6.24 -7.75 -1.31
N SER A 125 -7.27 -8.22 -2.02
CA SER A 125 -7.12 -8.68 -3.41
C SER A 125 -7.12 -7.55 -4.44
N LEU A 126 -7.78 -6.43 -4.13
CA LEU A 126 -7.98 -5.29 -5.02
C LEU A 126 -7.58 -3.99 -4.31
N PRO A 127 -6.27 -3.72 -4.16
CA PRO A 127 -5.84 -2.48 -3.54
C PRO A 127 -6.24 -1.27 -4.38
N PHE A 128 -6.63 -0.18 -3.71
CA PHE A 128 -7.10 1.04 -4.37
C PHE A 128 -6.07 1.61 -5.34
N SER A 129 -4.77 1.55 -5.01
CA SER A 129 -3.68 2.00 -5.87
C SER A 129 -3.67 1.32 -7.25
N ARG A 130 -3.96 0.01 -7.29
CA ARG A 130 -4.06 -0.77 -8.54
C ARG A 130 -5.31 -0.39 -9.34
N LEU A 131 -6.44 -0.17 -8.65
CA LEU A 131 -7.65 0.32 -9.30
C LEU A 131 -7.42 1.71 -9.92
N ALA A 132 -6.85 2.64 -9.15
CA ALA A 132 -6.53 3.99 -9.58
C ALA A 132 -5.55 4.01 -10.76
N GLY A 133 -4.49 3.19 -10.69
CA GLY A 133 -3.52 3.03 -11.78
C GLY A 133 -4.17 2.55 -13.07
N ARG A 134 -5.03 1.53 -13.00
CA ARG A 134 -5.78 1.02 -14.16
C ARG A 134 -6.76 2.05 -14.74
N MET A 135 -7.45 2.81 -13.89
CA MET A 135 -8.33 3.89 -14.34
C MET A 135 -7.55 5.00 -15.04
N LEU A 136 -6.41 5.42 -14.49
CA LEU A 136 -5.54 6.41 -15.12
C LEU A 136 -5.06 5.91 -16.49
N MET A 137 -4.57 4.67 -16.58
CA MET A 137 -4.17 4.08 -17.86
C MET A 137 -5.32 4.09 -18.88
N ALA A 138 -6.53 3.67 -18.49
CA ALA A 138 -7.68 3.67 -19.38
C ALA A 138 -8.06 5.08 -19.89
N VAL A 139 -8.04 6.08 -19.01
CA VAL A 139 -8.31 7.48 -19.38
C VAL A 139 -7.21 8.02 -20.32
N THR A 140 -5.94 7.67 -20.08
CA THR A 140 -4.83 8.07 -20.96
C THR A 140 -4.81 7.33 -22.30
N SER A 141 -5.26 6.07 -22.36
CA SER A 141 -5.35 5.28 -23.59
C SER A 141 -6.50 5.70 -24.51
N HIS A 142 -7.54 6.35 -23.98
CA HIS A 142 -8.65 6.90 -24.78
C HIS A 142 -8.35 8.28 -25.41
N LYS A 143 -7.26 8.93 -25.03
CA LYS A 143 -6.72 10.08 -25.78
C LYS A 143 -5.88 9.52 -26.94
N GLY A 144 -6.54 9.39 -28.10
CA GLY A 144 -5.85 9.09 -29.36
C GLY A 144 -4.68 10.06 -29.59
N GLU A 145 -3.60 9.51 -30.14
CA GLU A 145 -2.47 10.24 -30.74
C GLU A 145 -1.91 11.40 -29.91
N GLY A 146 -1.36 11.08 -28.74
CA GLY A 146 -0.59 12.02 -27.93
C GLY A 146 0.21 11.28 -26.89
N SER A 147 1.18 10.46 -27.34
CA SER A 147 2.08 9.70 -26.48
C SER A 147 2.66 10.59 -25.37
N LEU A 148 2.95 10.02 -24.19
CA LEU A 148 3.75 10.65 -23.13
C LEU A 148 5.02 11.34 -23.65
N ALA A 149 5.56 10.90 -24.79
CA ALA A 149 6.64 11.57 -25.51
C ALA A 149 6.27 13.00 -25.98
N GLY A 150 5.03 13.25 -26.41
CA GLY A 150 4.54 14.58 -26.81
C GLY A 150 4.33 15.51 -25.62
N ALA A 151 3.78 15.00 -24.51
CA ALA A 151 3.64 15.80 -23.28
C ALA A 151 5.01 16.13 -22.64
N LEU A 152 6.00 15.25 -22.78
CA LEU A 152 7.38 15.50 -22.36
C LEU A 152 8.15 16.38 -23.36
N ALA A 153 7.83 16.31 -24.66
CA ALA A 153 8.39 17.20 -25.68
C ALA A 153 7.88 18.64 -25.51
N ASP A 154 6.59 18.85 -25.28
CA ASP A 154 6.03 20.20 -25.00
C ASP A 154 6.63 20.83 -23.73
N LEU A 155 7.01 20.02 -22.74
CA LEU A 155 7.71 20.48 -21.53
C LEU A 155 9.20 20.80 -21.77
N ALA A 156 9.83 20.19 -22.78
CA ALA A 156 11.22 20.43 -23.13
C ALA A 156 11.39 21.53 -24.20
N ASP A 157 10.36 21.76 -25.02
CA ASP A 157 10.32 22.74 -26.12
C ASP A 157 9.72 24.09 -25.68
N GLY A 158 9.23 24.19 -24.44
CA GLY A 158 8.64 25.39 -23.83
C GLY A 158 9.63 26.49 -23.43
N ASP A 159 10.86 26.48 -23.94
CA ASP A 159 11.90 27.48 -23.65
C ASP A 159 12.60 27.94 -24.94
N ASN A 160 11.82 28.40 -25.92
CA ASN A 160 12.33 29.25 -27.01
C ASN A 160 11.22 30.16 -27.57
N SER A 161 10.91 31.24 -26.85
CA SER A 161 10.20 32.42 -27.35
C SER A 161 10.78 33.66 -26.70
#